data_AF-A0A562VAR5-F1
#
_entry.id   AF-A0A562VAR5-F1
#
_cell.length_a   1.000
_cell.length_b   1.000
_cell.length_c   1.000
_cell.angle_alpha   90.00
_cell.angle_beta   90.00
_cell.angle_gamma   90.00
#
_symmetry.space_group_name_H-M   'P 1'
#
loop_
_entity.id
_entity.type
_entity.pdbx_description
1 polymer ?
#
loop_
_entity_poly.entity_id
_entity_poly.type
_entity_poly.pdbx_seq_one_letter_code
_entity_poly.pdbx_strand_id
1 'polypeptide(L)'
;MPYHPDLAGLLIPGSEHPDPDAGYHYVVRPHALPDAVLPSGRVAACDPLVSCGDAEPLEFRVPPGRYPLVAWVASTVRDGVEYGHRVTALQMRVHDAPIHHWRLDGDAARTASLGESEFTGFPVDAGCAALSDVVALRALHGWDEEDVEDVFMPEAPEVPGVPGSASAVTDHDTGANVVIVGSGWGDGVYPVFACFDDTERFTGYVIDFMVVPTL
;
A
#
# COMPACT_ATOMS: atom_id res chain seq x y z
N MET A 1 23.28 -3.00 -1.90
CA MET A 1 22.29 -2.06 -2.50
C MET A 1 21.18 -1.86 -1.48
N PRO A 2 20.51 -0.69 -1.46
CA PRO A 2 19.31 -0.50 -0.63
C PRO A 2 18.29 -1.61 -0.90
N TYR A 3 17.36 -1.79 0.02
CA TYR A 3 16.25 -2.73 -0.16
C TYR A 3 15.59 -2.52 -1.53
N HIS A 4 15.53 -3.60 -2.30
CA HIS A 4 15.06 -3.58 -3.67
C HIS A 4 14.18 -4.81 -3.91
N PRO A 5 12.86 -4.70 -3.72
CA PRO A 5 11.96 -5.84 -3.89
C PRO A 5 11.83 -6.23 -5.37
N ASP A 6 11.46 -7.48 -5.64
CA ASP A 6 11.05 -7.92 -6.96
C ASP A 6 9.56 -7.61 -7.18
N LEU A 7 9.24 -6.34 -7.44
CA LEU A 7 7.86 -5.93 -7.73
C LEU A 7 7.33 -6.58 -9.02
N ALA A 8 8.20 -6.86 -9.99
CA ALA A 8 7.81 -7.52 -11.23
C ALA A 8 7.33 -8.96 -10.98
N GLY A 9 7.98 -9.70 -10.08
CA GLY A 9 7.55 -11.03 -9.65
C GLY A 9 6.37 -11.01 -8.69
N LEU A 10 6.34 -10.07 -7.73
CA LEU A 10 5.29 -9.94 -6.73
C LEU A 10 3.92 -9.59 -7.32
N LEU A 11 3.91 -8.71 -8.32
CA LEU A 11 2.68 -8.14 -8.91
C LEU A 11 2.20 -8.98 -10.11
N ILE A 12 2.37 -10.29 -10.04
CA ILE A 12 1.83 -11.27 -11.00
C ILE A 12 0.72 -12.07 -10.31
N PRO A 13 -0.50 -12.10 -10.84
CA PRO A 13 -1.59 -12.88 -10.27
C PRO A 13 -1.22 -14.37 -10.17
N GLY A 14 -1.24 -14.91 -8.96
CA GLY A 14 -0.86 -16.30 -8.67
C GLY A 14 0.64 -16.52 -8.53
N SER A 15 1.47 -15.48 -8.43
CA SER A 15 2.90 -15.64 -8.19
C SER A 15 3.16 -16.42 -6.91
N GLU A 16 4.11 -17.34 -6.97
CA GLU A 16 4.50 -18.19 -5.85
C GLU A 16 5.86 -17.75 -5.29
N HIS A 17 5.93 -17.58 -3.98
CA HIS A 17 7.14 -17.16 -3.28
C HIS A 17 7.45 -18.18 -2.18
N PRO A 18 8.45 -19.07 -2.36
CA PRO A 18 8.81 -20.04 -1.33
C PRO A 18 9.57 -19.37 -0.19
N ASP A 19 9.25 -19.76 1.04
CA ASP A 19 10.03 -19.47 2.24
C ASP A 19 10.56 -20.81 2.79
N PRO A 20 11.76 -21.24 2.33
CA PRO A 20 12.32 -22.52 2.74
C PRO A 20 12.68 -22.57 4.23
N ASP A 21 12.95 -21.42 4.85
CA ASP A 21 13.32 -21.34 6.27
C ASP A 21 12.09 -21.56 7.16
N ALA A 22 10.94 -21.00 6.77
CA ALA A 22 9.68 -21.20 7.49
C ALA A 22 8.89 -22.46 7.03
N GLY A 23 9.26 -23.05 5.89
CA GLY A 23 8.59 -24.20 5.28
C GLY A 23 7.21 -23.86 4.69
N TYR A 24 7.01 -22.60 4.32
CA TYR A 24 5.79 -22.11 3.67
C TYR A 24 6.06 -21.77 2.20
N HIS A 25 4.99 -21.72 1.40
CA HIS A 25 4.99 -20.98 0.15
C HIS A 25 3.82 -20.00 0.16
N TYR A 26 4.06 -18.80 -0.34
CA TYR A 26 3.06 -17.75 -0.47
C TYR A 26 2.52 -17.75 -1.88
N VAL A 27 1.19 -17.75 -2.02
CA VAL A 27 0.51 -17.58 -3.31
C VAL A 27 -0.19 -16.23 -3.32
N VAL A 28 0.28 -15.30 -4.15
CA VAL A 28 -0.19 -13.91 -4.13
C VAL A 28 -1.31 -13.71 -5.17
N ARG A 29 -2.41 -13.09 -4.76
CA ARG A 29 -3.55 -12.76 -5.64
C ARG A 29 -3.98 -11.30 -5.50
N PRO A 30 -4.27 -10.61 -6.62
CA PRO A 30 -4.79 -9.25 -6.57
C PRO A 30 -6.26 -9.24 -6.16
N HIS A 31 -6.63 -8.25 -5.36
CA HIS A 31 -8.00 -7.94 -4.98
C HIS A 31 -8.26 -6.47 -5.30
N ALA A 32 -9.32 -6.19 -6.06
CA ALA A 32 -9.73 -4.83 -6.34
C ALA A 32 -10.29 -4.19 -5.07
N LEU A 33 -9.90 -2.94 -4.83
CA LEU A 33 -10.41 -2.08 -3.76
C LEU A 33 -11.28 -0.97 -4.38
N PRO A 34 -12.05 -0.21 -3.59
CA PRO A 34 -12.60 1.05 -4.06
C PRO A 34 -11.49 1.96 -4.63
N ASP A 35 -11.78 2.69 -5.70
CA ASP A 35 -10.82 3.65 -6.28
C ASP A 35 -10.42 4.70 -5.25
N ALA A 36 -9.17 5.15 -5.31
CA ALA A 36 -8.73 6.38 -4.65
C ALA A 36 -9.30 7.59 -5.42
N VAL A 37 -10.04 8.45 -4.74
CA VAL A 37 -10.57 9.72 -5.26
C VAL A 37 -9.59 10.82 -4.89
N LEU A 38 -8.88 11.33 -5.89
CA LEU A 38 -7.77 12.27 -5.73
C LEU A 38 -8.14 13.65 -6.27
N PRO A 39 -8.85 14.52 -5.52
CA PRO A 39 -9.24 15.83 -6.01
C PRO A 39 -8.06 16.80 -6.18
N SER A 40 -6.98 16.65 -5.40
CA SER A 40 -5.78 17.46 -5.55
C SER A 40 -4.73 16.78 -6.43
N GLY A 41 -4.79 15.46 -6.51
CA GLY A 41 -3.82 14.62 -7.21
C GLY A 41 -2.50 14.46 -6.47
N ARG A 42 -2.41 14.95 -5.22
CA ARG A 42 -1.25 14.77 -4.35
C ARG A 42 -1.50 13.59 -3.42
N VAL A 43 -0.76 12.53 -3.64
CA VAL A 43 -0.89 11.26 -2.89
C VAL A 43 0.09 11.25 -1.73
N ALA A 44 -0.32 10.70 -0.60
CA ALA A 44 0.54 10.37 0.52
C ALA A 44 0.35 8.90 0.91
N ALA A 45 1.40 8.30 1.45
CA ALA A 45 1.34 6.99 2.11
C ALA A 45 1.48 7.20 3.62
N CYS A 46 0.58 6.64 4.39
CA CYS A 46 0.64 6.72 5.85
C CYS A 46 -0.16 5.59 6.49
N ASP A 47 0.03 5.45 7.80
CA ASP A 47 -1.02 4.97 8.69
C ASP A 47 -2.09 6.06 8.82
N PRO A 48 -3.30 5.85 8.29
CA PRO A 48 -4.33 6.87 8.28
C PRO A 48 -5.01 7.06 9.65
N LEU A 49 -4.86 6.11 10.58
CA LEU A 49 -5.49 6.16 11.89
C LEU A 49 -4.60 6.85 12.93
N VAL A 50 -3.29 6.90 12.69
CA VAL A 50 -2.32 7.52 13.60
C VAL A 50 -1.64 8.76 13.00
N SER A 51 -1.29 8.72 11.71
CA SER A 51 -0.37 9.69 11.09
C SER A 51 -0.99 10.48 9.93
N CYS A 52 -2.31 10.48 9.75
CA CYS A 52 -2.98 11.18 8.64
C CYS A 52 -2.74 12.70 8.63
N GLY A 53 -2.53 13.32 9.80
CA GLY A 53 -2.24 14.76 9.91
C GLY A 53 -0.83 15.16 9.48
N ASP A 54 0.13 14.26 9.59
CA ASP A 54 1.56 14.50 9.34
C ASP A 54 2.06 13.86 8.03
N ALA A 55 1.18 13.20 7.28
CA ALA A 55 1.53 12.49 6.06
C ALA A 55 2.05 13.45 4.97
N GLU A 56 3.33 13.33 4.62
CA GLU A 56 3.94 14.12 3.56
C GLU A 56 3.53 13.58 2.18
N PRO A 57 3.27 14.46 1.18
CA PRO A 57 3.00 14.02 -0.18
C PRO A 57 4.20 13.32 -0.80
N LEU A 58 3.95 12.21 -1.51
CA LEU A 58 4.92 11.52 -2.34
C LEU A 58 5.34 12.37 -3.55
N GLU A 59 6.43 11.98 -4.22
CA GLU A 59 7.12 12.78 -5.25
C GLU A 59 6.21 13.23 -6.42
N PHE A 60 5.35 12.34 -6.91
CA PHE A 60 4.57 12.52 -8.14
C PHE A 60 3.15 12.97 -7.86
N ARG A 61 2.79 14.10 -8.49
CA ARG A 61 1.41 14.57 -8.58
C ARG A 61 0.74 14.00 -9.83
N VAL A 62 -0.46 13.47 -9.67
CA VAL A 62 -1.30 12.99 -10.77
C VAL A 62 -2.41 14.01 -11.10
N PRO A 63 -3.05 13.94 -12.29
CA PRO A 63 -4.25 14.71 -12.55
C PRO A 63 -5.36 14.40 -11.53
N PRO A 64 -6.23 15.35 -11.16
CA PRO A 64 -7.39 15.03 -10.34
C PRO A 64 -8.28 13.97 -10.97
N GLY A 65 -8.73 12.98 -10.19
CA GLY A 65 -9.51 11.87 -10.74
C GLY A 65 -9.69 10.69 -9.79
N ARG A 66 -10.11 9.56 -10.36
CA ARG A 66 -10.28 8.27 -9.67
C ARG A 66 -9.24 7.29 -10.16
N TYR A 67 -8.57 6.62 -9.25
CA TYR A 67 -7.45 5.76 -9.55
C TYR A 67 -7.63 4.38 -8.92
N PRO A 68 -7.50 3.28 -9.68
CA PRO A 68 -7.65 1.94 -9.14
C PRO A 68 -6.66 1.66 -8.01
N LEU A 69 -7.17 1.11 -6.92
CA LEU A 69 -6.39 0.51 -5.84
C LEU A 69 -6.48 -1.00 -5.90
N VAL A 70 -5.35 -1.68 -5.69
CA VAL A 70 -5.25 -3.14 -5.68
C VAL A 70 -4.48 -3.59 -4.45
N ALA A 71 -5.12 -4.40 -3.62
CA ALA A 71 -4.44 -5.15 -2.56
C ALA A 71 -3.91 -6.45 -3.14
N TRP A 72 -2.61 -6.69 -3.00
CA TRP A 72 -1.99 -7.98 -3.32
C TRP A 72 -1.95 -8.80 -2.05
N VAL A 73 -2.66 -9.93 -2.03
CA VAL A 73 -2.84 -10.74 -0.82
C VAL A 73 -2.18 -12.09 -1.01
N ALA A 74 -1.25 -12.44 -0.12
CA ALA A 74 -0.66 -13.76 -0.04
C ALA A 74 -1.51 -14.68 0.82
N SER A 75 -1.84 -15.84 0.26
CA SER A 75 -2.22 -17.03 1.02
C SER A 75 -0.95 -17.75 1.46
N THR A 76 -0.78 -18.00 2.75
CA THR A 76 0.32 -18.84 3.27
C THR A 76 -0.09 -20.30 3.22
N VAL A 77 0.63 -21.11 2.45
CA VAL A 77 0.32 -22.53 2.23
C VAL A 77 1.48 -23.42 2.68
N ARG A 78 1.15 -24.51 3.37
CA ARG A 78 2.10 -25.58 3.73
C ARG A 78 1.41 -26.94 3.65
N ASP A 79 2.08 -27.91 3.04
CA ASP A 79 1.55 -29.27 2.83
C ASP A 79 0.14 -29.31 2.19
N GLY A 80 -0.17 -28.33 1.34
CA GLY A 80 -1.47 -28.18 0.67
C GLY A 80 -2.58 -27.58 1.53
N VAL A 81 -2.27 -27.12 2.75
CA VAL A 81 -3.20 -26.46 3.68
C VAL A 81 -2.89 -24.97 3.74
N GLU A 82 -3.93 -24.15 3.66
CA GLU A 82 -3.86 -22.69 3.80
C GLU A 82 -4.00 -22.27 5.27
N TYR A 83 -3.08 -21.44 5.75
CA TYR A 83 -2.97 -21.07 7.18
C TYR A 83 -3.38 -19.63 7.47
N GLY A 84 -3.38 -18.75 6.47
CA GLY A 84 -3.69 -17.35 6.68
C GLY A 84 -3.48 -16.51 5.42
N HIS A 85 -3.99 -15.28 5.50
CA HIS A 85 -3.95 -14.29 4.44
C HIS A 85 -3.24 -13.06 4.97
N ARG A 86 -2.35 -12.47 4.17
CA ARG A 86 -1.69 -11.20 4.48
C ARG A 86 -1.62 -10.33 3.24
N VAL A 87 -1.87 -9.03 3.40
CA VAL A 87 -1.64 -8.06 2.33
C VAL A 87 -0.12 -7.89 2.19
N THR A 88 0.41 -8.20 1.02
CA THR A 88 1.83 -8.12 0.71
C THR A 88 2.19 -6.78 0.08
N ALA A 89 1.26 -6.20 -0.69
CA ALA A 89 1.44 -4.88 -1.27
C ALA A 89 0.10 -4.15 -1.47
N LEU A 90 0.14 -2.83 -1.38
CA LEU A 90 -0.94 -1.94 -1.81
C LEU A 90 -0.47 -1.17 -3.04
N GLN A 91 -1.20 -1.30 -4.14
CA GLN A 91 -0.86 -0.68 -5.42
C GLN A 91 -1.91 0.33 -5.83
N MET A 92 -1.49 1.56 -6.16
CA MET A 92 -2.30 2.54 -6.88
C MET A 92 -1.85 2.60 -8.34
N ARG A 93 -2.79 2.56 -9.29
CA ARG A 93 -2.51 2.60 -10.73
C ARG A 93 -2.97 3.91 -11.36
N VAL A 94 -2.08 4.56 -12.11
CA VAL A 94 -2.38 5.76 -12.93
C VAL A 94 -2.82 5.37 -14.33
N HIS A 95 -2.28 4.28 -14.86
CA HIS A 95 -2.65 3.68 -16.14
C HIS A 95 -2.31 2.19 -16.17
N ASP A 96 -2.80 1.47 -17.18
CA ASP A 96 -2.69 0.00 -17.28
C ASP A 96 -1.35 -0.52 -17.84
N ALA A 97 -0.43 0.38 -18.22
CA ALA A 97 0.89 -0.05 -18.70
C ALA A 97 1.63 -0.87 -17.61
N PRO A 98 2.32 -1.97 -17.97
CA PRO A 98 3.09 -2.76 -17.02
C PRO A 98 4.19 -1.95 -16.32
N ILE A 99 4.47 -2.30 -15.08
CA ILE A 99 5.63 -1.78 -14.35
C ILE A 99 6.89 -2.43 -14.92
N HIS A 100 7.84 -1.60 -15.37
CA HIS A 100 9.14 -2.03 -15.88
C HIS A 100 10.28 -1.65 -14.93
N HIS A 101 10.18 -0.49 -14.28
CA HIS A 101 11.16 0.00 -13.31
C HIS A 101 10.47 0.63 -12.09
N TRP A 102 11.14 0.60 -10.94
CA TRP A 102 10.66 1.25 -9.72
C TRP A 102 11.81 1.90 -8.96
N ARG A 103 11.48 2.95 -8.22
CA ARG A 103 12.42 3.66 -7.34
C ARG A 103 11.80 3.82 -5.97
N LEU A 104 12.60 3.63 -4.93
CA LEU A 104 12.20 3.96 -3.57
C LEU A 104 11.85 5.46 -3.50
N ASP A 105 10.65 5.76 -3.03
CA ASP A 105 10.19 7.13 -2.78
C ASP A 105 10.82 7.65 -1.48
N GLY A 106 11.16 8.94 -1.46
CA GLY A 106 11.82 9.61 -0.35
C GLY A 106 12.86 10.62 -0.79
N ASP A 107 13.44 11.33 0.18
CA ASP A 107 14.48 12.33 -0.07
C ASP A 107 15.69 11.70 -0.79
N ALA A 108 16.10 12.30 -1.91
CA ALA A 108 17.16 11.77 -2.76
C ALA A 108 18.52 11.69 -2.05
N ALA A 109 18.82 12.63 -1.13
CA ALA A 109 20.07 12.60 -0.38
C ALA A 109 20.06 11.47 0.66
N ARG A 110 18.93 11.27 1.34
CA ARG A 110 18.73 10.19 2.31
C ARG A 110 18.78 8.82 1.64
N THR A 111 18.08 8.64 0.53
CA THR A 111 18.04 7.36 -0.21
C THR A 111 19.39 7.00 -0.84
N ALA A 112 20.18 7.97 -1.28
CA ALA A 112 21.52 7.74 -1.84
C ALA A 112 22.55 7.24 -0.81
N SER A 113 22.31 7.48 0.48
CA SER A 113 23.20 7.06 1.58
C SER A 113 22.86 5.71 2.21
N LEU A 114 21.80 5.05 1.75
CA LEU A 114 21.32 3.79 2.33
C LEU A 114 22.32 2.65 2.13
N GLY A 115 22.56 1.91 3.21
CA GLY A 115 23.35 0.69 3.23
C GLY A 115 22.66 -0.49 2.54
N GLU A 116 23.25 -1.67 2.69
CA GLU A 116 22.66 -2.89 2.14
C GLU A 116 21.36 -3.25 2.87
N SER A 117 20.29 -3.49 2.10
CA SER A 117 18.96 -3.83 2.62
C SER A 117 18.30 -2.76 3.49
N GLU A 118 18.87 -1.55 3.57
CA GLU A 118 18.24 -0.40 4.23
C GLU A 118 17.22 0.28 3.30
N PHE A 119 16.20 0.89 3.89
CA PHE A 119 15.19 1.70 3.19
C PHE A 119 14.70 2.86 4.04
N THR A 120 14.05 3.81 3.36
CA THR A 120 13.18 4.81 3.96
C THR A 120 11.73 4.41 3.75
N GLY A 121 10.86 4.81 4.65
CA GLY A 121 9.44 4.48 4.59
C GLY A 121 8.61 5.34 5.51
N PHE A 122 7.32 5.07 5.54
CA PHE A 122 6.39 5.69 6.49
C PHE A 122 6.16 4.73 7.67
N PRO A 123 5.97 5.26 8.90
CA PRO A 123 5.65 4.44 10.06
C PRO A 123 4.18 3.97 10.02
N VAL A 124 3.94 2.80 10.58
CA VAL A 124 2.63 2.23 10.86
C VAL A 124 2.57 1.79 12.33
N ASP A 125 1.47 2.14 13.00
CA ASP A 125 1.29 1.97 14.45
C ASP A 125 -0.13 1.46 14.84
N ALA A 126 -1.08 1.48 13.90
CA ALA A 126 -2.40 0.87 14.00
C ALA A 126 -2.55 -0.36 13.07
N GLY A 127 -1.44 -0.92 12.57
CA GLY A 127 -1.44 -2.10 11.71
C GLY A 127 -2.16 -1.94 10.37
N CYS A 128 -2.34 -0.71 9.87
CA CYS A 128 -2.96 -0.43 8.58
C CYS A 128 -2.24 0.65 7.79
N ALA A 129 -2.50 0.69 6.48
CA ALA A 129 -1.90 1.66 5.58
C ALA A 129 -2.86 2.08 4.47
N ALA A 130 -2.63 3.28 3.93
CA ALA A 130 -3.39 3.82 2.81
C ALA A 130 -2.48 4.55 1.79
N LEU A 131 -2.94 4.61 0.54
CA LEU A 131 -2.47 5.54 -0.50
C LEU A 131 -3.62 6.50 -0.82
N SER A 132 -3.58 7.70 -0.25
CA SER A 132 -4.73 8.62 -0.24
C SER A 132 -4.35 10.03 -0.67
N ASP A 133 -5.33 10.79 -1.17
CA ASP A 133 -5.14 12.23 -1.41
C ASP A 133 -4.93 12.96 -0.09
N VAL A 134 -4.04 13.95 -0.07
CA VAL A 134 -3.83 14.80 1.11
C VAL A 134 -5.10 15.56 1.54
N VAL A 135 -6.06 15.79 0.64
CA VAL A 135 -7.39 16.33 0.99
C VAL A 135 -8.18 15.34 1.85
N ALA A 136 -8.20 14.06 1.46
CA ALA A 136 -8.90 13.01 2.21
C ALA A 136 -8.29 12.82 3.61
N LEU A 137 -6.94 12.82 3.70
CA LEU A 137 -6.24 12.64 4.97
C LEU A 137 -6.44 13.82 5.92
N ARG A 138 -6.45 15.05 5.42
CA ARG A 138 -6.75 16.24 6.23
C ARG A 138 -8.18 16.25 6.76
N ALA A 139 -9.13 15.80 5.94
CA ALA A 139 -10.52 15.68 6.37
C ALA A 139 -10.67 14.59 7.44
N LEU A 140 -10.02 13.44 7.25
CA LEU A 140 -9.99 12.35 8.25
C LEU A 140 -9.38 12.81 9.57
N HIS A 141 -8.30 13.61 9.54
CA HIS A 141 -7.67 14.15 10.75
C HIS A 141 -8.62 15.03 11.60
N GLY A 142 -9.71 15.53 11.01
CA GLY A 142 -10.74 16.29 11.71
C GLY A 142 -11.91 15.46 12.25
N TRP A 143 -11.91 14.14 12.03
CA TRP A 143 -12.94 13.24 12.58
C TRP A 143 -12.72 12.99 14.07
N ASP A 144 -13.82 12.74 14.80
CA ASP A 144 -13.75 12.29 16.18
C ASP A 144 -13.30 10.82 16.24
N GLU A 145 -12.64 10.42 17.32
CA GLU A 145 -12.09 9.06 17.50
C GLU A 145 -13.16 7.96 17.37
N GLU A 146 -14.36 8.20 17.92
CA GLU A 146 -15.50 7.27 17.82
C GLU A 146 -15.94 7.04 16.36
N ASP A 147 -16.01 8.10 15.55
CA ASP A 147 -16.35 8.00 14.12
C ASP A 147 -15.27 7.22 13.35
N VAL A 148 -13.99 7.40 13.72
CA VAL A 148 -12.87 6.66 13.13
C VAL A 148 -12.95 5.18 13.48
N GLU A 149 -13.17 4.85 14.76
CA GLU A 149 -13.31 3.46 15.22
C GLU A 149 -14.50 2.76 14.54
N ASP A 150 -15.67 3.40 14.52
CA ASP A 150 -16.90 2.84 13.94
C ASP A 150 -16.75 2.50 12.45
N VAL A 151 -15.95 3.28 11.71
CA VAL A 151 -15.79 3.13 10.27
C VAL A 151 -14.59 2.26 9.90
N PHE A 152 -13.44 2.48 10.54
CA PHE A 152 -12.15 1.89 10.14
C PHE A 152 -11.71 0.71 11.01
N MET A 153 -12.47 0.35 12.06
CA MET A 153 -12.25 -0.86 12.85
C MET A 153 -13.47 -1.82 12.79
N PRO A 154 -13.94 -2.20 11.59
CA PRO A 154 -15.09 -3.09 11.47
C PRO A 154 -14.77 -4.49 12.00
N GLU A 155 -15.80 -5.21 12.47
CA GLU A 155 -15.66 -6.60 12.93
C GLU A 155 -15.13 -7.55 11.83
N ALA A 156 -15.36 -7.20 10.57
CA ALA A 156 -14.94 -7.94 9.39
C ALA A 156 -14.44 -6.98 8.30
N PRO A 157 -13.47 -7.41 7.47
CA PRO A 157 -13.00 -6.59 6.35
C PRO A 157 -14.14 -6.29 5.38
N GLU A 158 -14.19 -5.04 4.91
CA GLU A 158 -15.17 -4.57 3.92
C GLU A 158 -15.03 -5.33 2.60
N VAL A 159 -13.78 -5.61 2.18
CA VAL A 159 -13.48 -6.40 0.99
C VAL A 159 -13.14 -7.83 1.40
N PRO A 160 -13.98 -8.84 1.06
CA PRO A 160 -13.71 -10.24 1.38
C PRO A 160 -12.36 -10.70 0.85
N GLY A 161 -11.54 -11.31 1.71
CA GLY A 161 -10.21 -11.80 1.37
C GLY A 161 -9.10 -10.75 1.48
N VAL A 162 -9.40 -9.49 1.81
CA VAL A 162 -8.40 -8.44 2.07
C VAL A 162 -8.40 -8.08 3.57
N PRO A 163 -7.47 -8.63 4.37
CA PRO A 163 -7.39 -8.36 5.81
C PRO A 163 -7.29 -6.86 6.10
N GLY A 164 -8.04 -6.40 7.10
CA GLY A 164 -8.02 -5.01 7.56
C GLY A 164 -8.52 -3.98 6.54
N SER A 165 -9.31 -4.41 5.53
CA SER A 165 -9.88 -3.46 4.56
C SER A 165 -11.09 -2.73 5.11
N ALA A 166 -11.11 -1.42 4.94
CA ALA A 166 -12.24 -0.53 5.21
C ALA A 166 -12.08 0.76 4.40
N SER A 167 -13.17 1.46 4.15
CA SER A 167 -13.15 2.71 3.40
C SER A 167 -14.26 3.68 3.78
N ALA A 168 -13.98 4.97 3.62
CA ALA A 168 -15.00 6.00 3.71
C ALA A 168 -14.65 7.24 2.88
N VAL A 169 -15.69 7.95 2.44
CA VAL A 169 -15.55 9.33 1.96
C VAL A 169 -15.32 10.20 3.18
N THR A 170 -14.12 10.78 3.30
CA THR A 170 -13.72 11.60 4.44
C THR A 170 -13.96 13.08 4.18
N ASP A 171 -13.94 13.50 2.92
CA ASP A 171 -14.31 14.84 2.47
C ASP A 171 -15.52 14.78 1.51
N HIS A 172 -16.70 15.17 1.99
CA HIS A 172 -17.93 15.09 1.20
C HIS A 172 -18.05 16.17 0.11
N ASP A 173 -17.35 17.30 0.25
CA ASP A 173 -17.39 18.40 -0.73
C ASP A 173 -16.69 18.02 -2.03
N THR A 174 -15.56 17.31 -1.95
CA THR A 174 -14.78 16.85 -3.10
C THR A 174 -14.99 15.38 -3.42
N GLY A 175 -15.56 14.61 -2.49
CA GLY A 175 -15.70 13.16 -2.58
C GLY A 175 -14.41 12.39 -2.29
N ALA A 176 -13.38 13.05 -1.75
CA ALA A 176 -12.12 12.41 -1.40
C ALA A 176 -12.36 11.32 -0.35
N ASN A 177 -11.70 10.18 -0.52
CA ASN A 177 -11.88 9.02 0.33
C ASN A 177 -10.54 8.50 0.87
N VAL A 178 -10.63 7.77 1.97
CA VAL A 178 -9.55 6.94 2.50
C VAL A 178 -9.97 5.49 2.36
N VAL A 179 -9.08 4.68 1.79
CA VAL A 179 -9.22 3.22 1.69
C VAL A 179 -8.01 2.63 2.38
N ILE A 180 -8.26 1.81 3.42
CA ILE A 180 -7.21 1.21 4.23
C ILE A 180 -7.11 -0.29 3.94
N VAL A 181 -5.95 -0.85 4.19
CA VAL A 181 -5.69 -2.29 4.26
C VAL A 181 -4.76 -2.61 5.42
N GLY A 182 -4.80 -3.84 5.93
CA GLY A 182 -3.84 -4.29 6.93
C GLY A 182 -2.41 -4.30 6.39
N SER A 183 -1.44 -3.85 7.19
CA SER A 183 -0.04 -3.70 6.79
C SER A 183 0.79 -4.98 6.99
N GLY A 184 0.49 -6.04 6.24
CA GLY A 184 1.28 -7.28 6.26
C GLY A 184 1.40 -7.94 7.64
N TRP A 185 2.50 -7.67 8.36
CA TRP A 185 2.76 -8.17 9.71
C TRP A 185 2.29 -7.25 10.84
N GLY A 186 1.76 -6.06 10.52
CA GLY A 186 1.25 -5.08 11.48
C GLY A 186 2.13 -3.84 11.53
N ASP A 187 2.44 -3.36 12.73
CA ASP A 187 3.21 -2.14 12.95
C ASP A 187 4.65 -2.26 12.43
N GLY A 188 5.22 -1.14 12.01
CA GLY A 188 6.56 -1.11 11.43
C GLY A 188 6.84 0.12 10.59
N VAL A 189 7.86 0.03 9.73
CA VAL A 189 8.16 1.05 8.73
C VAL A 189 8.14 0.38 7.37
N TYR A 190 7.40 0.95 6.42
CA TYR A 190 7.18 0.33 5.11
C TYR A 190 7.64 1.23 3.96
N PRO A 191 8.40 0.68 2.99
CA PRO A 191 8.84 1.43 1.83
C PRO A 191 7.70 1.66 0.84
N VAL A 192 7.79 2.78 0.12
CA VAL A 192 6.89 3.13 -0.99
C VAL A 192 7.73 3.27 -2.24
N PHE A 193 7.24 2.76 -3.35
CA PHE A 193 7.94 2.77 -4.64
C PHE A 193 7.15 3.53 -5.69
N ALA A 194 7.78 4.54 -6.30
CA ALA A 194 7.31 5.13 -7.54
C ALA A 194 7.63 4.17 -8.69
N CYS A 195 6.62 3.82 -9.48
CA CYS A 195 6.73 2.82 -10.54
C CYS A 195 6.61 3.46 -11.94
N PHE A 196 7.31 2.89 -12.91
CA PHE A 196 7.44 3.42 -14.27
C PHE A 196 7.32 2.32 -15.33
N ASP A 197 6.79 2.69 -16.49
CA ASP A 197 6.76 1.82 -17.67
C ASP A 197 8.10 1.80 -18.42
N ASP A 198 8.16 1.07 -19.54
CA ASP A 198 9.34 0.95 -20.41
C ASP A 198 9.70 2.25 -21.14
N THR A 199 8.89 3.30 -21.00
CA THR A 199 9.09 4.65 -21.55
C THR A 199 9.34 5.72 -20.48
N GLU A 200 9.63 5.32 -19.24
CA GLU A 200 9.86 6.20 -18.08
C GLU A 200 8.61 7.00 -17.66
N ARG A 201 7.41 6.55 -18.02
CA ARG A 201 6.16 7.20 -17.56
C ARG A 201 5.72 6.61 -16.24
N PHE A 202 5.32 7.48 -15.32
CA PHE A 202 4.84 7.11 -14.00
C PHE A 202 3.53 6.30 -14.07
N THR A 203 3.59 5.03 -13.65
CA THR A 203 2.44 4.09 -13.67
C THR A 203 1.66 4.11 -12.35
N GLY A 204 2.26 4.64 -11.26
CA GLY A 204 1.64 4.68 -9.94
C GLY A 204 2.58 4.33 -8.81
N TYR A 205 1.99 4.05 -7.65
CA TYR A 205 2.72 3.77 -6.40
C TYR A 205 2.46 2.34 -5.93
N VAL A 206 3.47 1.76 -5.29
CA VAL A 206 3.36 0.47 -4.59
C VAL A 206 3.95 0.62 -3.19
N ILE A 207 3.17 0.27 -2.17
CA ILE A 207 3.69 -0.01 -0.83
C ILE A 207 4.03 -1.49 -0.79
N ASP A 208 5.25 -1.84 -0.39
CA ASP A 208 5.62 -3.22 -0.10
C ASP A 208 5.58 -3.46 1.42
N PHE A 209 4.73 -4.39 1.87
CA PHE A 209 4.61 -4.75 3.27
C PHE A 209 5.62 -5.82 3.72
N MET A 210 6.58 -6.18 2.85
CA MET A 210 7.69 -7.08 3.15
C MET A 210 7.24 -8.44 3.70
N VAL A 211 6.09 -8.93 3.19
CA VAL A 211 5.51 -10.20 3.63
C VAL A 211 6.18 -11.39 2.95
N VAL A 212 6.44 -11.28 1.65
CA VAL A 212 7.15 -12.33 0.90
C VAL A 212 8.65 -12.09 0.97
N PRO A 213 9.47 -13.16 0.99
CA PRO A 213 10.91 -13.02 0.94
C PRO A 213 11.36 -12.33 -0.35
N THR A 214 12.31 -11.40 -0.24
CA THR A 214 13.05 -10.90 -1.42
C THR A 214 14.09 -11.94 -1.80
N LEU A 215 14.01 -12.47 -3.02
CA LEU A 215 14.96 -13.45 -3.57
C LEU A 215 16.34 -12.85 -3.84
#